data_AF-A0AAU5QQA6-F1
#
_entry.id   AF-A0AAU5QQA6-F1
#
_cell.length_a   1.000
_cell.length_b   1.000
_cell.length_c   1.000
_cell.angle_alpha   90.00
_cell.angle_beta   90.00
_cell.angle_gamma   90.00
#
_symmetry.space_group_name_H-M   'P 1'
#
loop_
_entity.id
_entity.type
_entity.pdbx_description
1 polymer ?
#
loop_
_entity_poly.entity_id
_entity_poly.type
_entity_poly.pdbx_seq_one_letter_code
_entity_poly.pdbx_strand_id
1 'polypeptide(L)'
;MLSFRYVGDSGEDETINQMMVIQNASAGSLVPVLSFSALDKKRRVLPDVKVSTVYGSDRGNLVVPQGQYFDVLRFSGSGVPDVADVRVTVKSVALTRLSSGQGDLSVTTQALDADGAEISRFERFSKVEITNDNDFPVFVRVVYILWDQPDEGETQQAVEVTPVGGLTEVPASGTAVLDVTGKAKAAVERHSGGPAVSIKAYYSQ
;
A
#
# COMPACT_ATOMS: atom_id res chain seq x y z
N MET A 1 8.50 13.77 13.88
CA MET A 1 7.42 14.62 13.29
C MET A 1 7.04 14.00 11.95
N LEU A 2 5.74 13.98 11.60
CA LEU A 2 5.26 13.50 10.30
C LEU A 2 5.06 14.68 9.33
N SER A 3 5.44 14.50 8.07
CA SER A 3 5.02 15.38 6.96
C SER A 3 4.53 14.56 5.77
N PHE A 4 3.74 15.20 4.91
CA PHE A 4 2.94 14.53 3.89
C PHE A 4 3.06 15.26 2.55
N ARG A 5 3.18 14.49 1.47
CA ARG A 5 3.16 15.02 0.10
C ARG A 5 2.38 14.08 -0.79
N TYR A 6 1.38 14.61 -1.47
CA TYR A 6 0.64 13.86 -2.48
C TYR A 6 1.38 13.88 -3.82
N VAL A 7 1.40 12.74 -4.49
CA VAL A 7 1.95 12.53 -5.84
C VAL A 7 0.86 11.82 -6.65
N GLY A 8 0.12 12.61 -7.44
CA GLY A 8 -0.98 12.08 -8.27
C GLY A 8 -0.47 11.28 -9.47
N ASP A 9 0.53 11.84 -10.14
CA ASP A 9 1.29 11.20 -11.22
C ASP A 9 2.77 11.28 -10.86
N SER A 10 3.46 10.14 -10.88
CA SER A 10 4.91 10.08 -10.69
C SER A 10 5.67 10.52 -11.93
N GLY A 11 5.03 10.50 -13.12
CA GLY A 11 5.68 10.78 -14.41
C GLY A 11 6.67 9.70 -14.85
N GLU A 12 6.72 8.58 -14.15
CA GLU A 12 7.59 7.44 -14.45
C GLU A 12 6.72 6.22 -14.80
N ASP A 13 6.94 5.66 -15.99
CA ASP A 13 6.24 4.46 -16.43
C ASP A 13 6.39 3.33 -15.40
N GLU A 14 5.33 2.52 -15.25
CA GLU A 14 5.27 1.35 -14.35
C GLU A 14 5.31 1.64 -12.83
N THR A 15 5.31 2.90 -12.41
CA THR A 15 5.23 3.26 -10.99
C THR A 15 3.78 3.48 -10.54
N ILE A 16 3.54 3.32 -9.22
CA ILE A 16 2.20 3.49 -8.65
C ILE A 16 1.84 4.97 -8.59
N ASN A 17 0.68 5.32 -9.13
CA ASN A 17 0.10 6.65 -9.02
C ASN A 17 -0.64 6.86 -7.70
N GLN A 18 -1.04 8.11 -7.43
CA GLN A 18 -1.87 8.47 -6.27
C GLN A 18 -1.19 8.20 -4.92
N MET A 19 0.12 8.34 -4.85
CA MET A 19 0.89 8.09 -3.64
C MET A 19 0.77 9.24 -2.65
N MET A 20 0.54 8.90 -1.38
CA MET A 20 0.79 9.78 -0.25
C MET A 20 2.17 9.44 0.31
N VAL A 21 3.16 10.26 0.00
CA VAL A 21 4.50 10.16 0.59
C VAL A 21 4.44 10.67 2.02
N ILE A 22 4.92 9.86 2.95
CA ILE A 22 4.93 10.13 4.39
C ILE A 22 6.39 10.16 4.84
N GLN A 23 6.83 11.32 5.33
CA GLN A 23 8.13 11.45 5.97
C GLN A 23 7.98 11.37 7.49
N ASN A 24 8.67 10.44 8.11
CA ASN A 24 8.81 10.34 9.55
C ASN A 24 10.21 10.77 9.98
N ALA A 25 10.30 11.96 10.59
CA ALA A 25 11.53 12.47 11.17
C ALA A 25 11.75 12.04 12.64
N SER A 26 10.84 11.25 13.22
CA SER A 26 11.03 10.71 14.56
C SER A 26 12.00 9.53 14.53
N ALA A 27 12.75 9.34 15.61
CA ALA A 27 13.63 8.17 15.75
C ALA A 27 12.84 6.85 15.78
N GLY A 28 11.63 6.85 16.34
CA GLY A 28 10.78 5.66 16.39
C GLY A 28 9.85 5.51 15.18
N SER A 29 9.48 4.27 14.90
CA SER A 29 8.40 3.91 13.99
C SER A 29 7.05 4.38 14.54
N LEU A 30 6.21 4.95 13.67
CA LEU A 30 4.92 5.56 14.02
C LEU A 30 3.77 4.87 13.31
N VAL A 31 2.61 4.84 13.96
CA VAL A 31 1.36 4.35 13.36
C VAL A 31 0.33 5.47 13.38
N PRO A 32 0.18 6.22 12.27
CA PRO A 32 -0.77 7.30 12.20
C PRO A 32 -2.19 6.80 11.94
N VAL A 33 -3.15 7.57 12.43
CA VAL A 33 -4.53 7.59 11.90
C VAL A 33 -4.72 8.94 11.25
N LEU A 34 -4.89 8.94 9.93
CA LEU A 34 -5.00 10.13 9.10
C LEU A 34 -6.45 10.34 8.63
N SER A 35 -6.82 11.58 8.39
CA SER A 35 -8.00 11.92 7.59
C SER A 35 -7.60 12.82 6.44
N PHE A 36 -8.35 12.74 5.35
CA PHE A 36 -8.00 13.36 4.09
C PHE A 36 -9.14 14.24 3.56
N SER A 37 -8.78 15.30 2.85
CA SER A 37 -9.71 16.06 2.02
C SER A 37 -9.07 16.29 0.65
N ALA A 38 -9.72 15.80 -0.41
CA ALA A 38 -9.27 16.02 -1.77
C ALA A 38 -9.43 17.51 -2.15
N LEU A 39 -8.46 18.03 -2.90
CA LEU A 39 -8.39 19.43 -3.30
C LEU A 39 -8.31 19.55 -4.83
N ASP A 40 -8.94 20.58 -5.38
CA ASP A 40 -8.77 20.97 -6.78
C ASP A 40 -7.45 21.74 -7.02
N LYS A 41 -7.17 22.08 -8.29
CA LYS A 41 -6.00 22.89 -8.70
C LYS A 41 -5.93 24.28 -8.02
N LYS A 42 -7.06 24.77 -7.49
CA LYS A 42 -7.17 26.05 -6.76
C LYS A 42 -7.12 25.83 -5.24
N ARG A 43 -6.79 24.63 -4.78
CA ARG A 43 -6.74 24.21 -3.36
C ARG A 43 -8.08 24.28 -2.63
N ARG A 44 -9.20 24.23 -3.35
CA ARG A 44 -10.55 24.15 -2.76
C ARG A 44 -10.89 22.69 -2.52
N VAL A 45 -11.59 22.42 -1.41
CA VAL A 45 -12.04 21.07 -1.07
C VAL A 45 -13.07 20.60 -2.09
N LEU A 46 -12.93 19.35 -2.53
CA LEU A 46 -13.91 18.64 -3.36
C LEU A 46 -14.83 17.82 -2.44
N PRO A 47 -16.03 18.33 -2.06
CA PRO A 47 -16.85 17.72 -1.03
C PRO A 47 -17.43 16.35 -1.42
N ASP A 48 -17.61 16.11 -2.72
CA ASP A 48 -18.16 14.86 -3.24
C ASP A 48 -17.10 13.79 -3.47
N VAL A 49 -15.83 14.09 -3.19
CA VAL A 49 -14.70 13.15 -3.33
C VAL A 49 -14.34 12.55 -1.98
N LYS A 50 -14.53 11.24 -1.86
CA LYS A 50 -14.06 10.44 -0.73
C LYS A 50 -12.66 9.93 -1.00
N VAL A 51 -11.79 10.06 0.00
CA VAL A 51 -10.43 9.53 -0.01
C VAL A 51 -10.36 8.36 0.96
N SER A 52 -9.81 7.24 0.51
CA SER A 52 -9.50 6.07 1.32
C SER A 52 -8.07 5.62 1.03
N THR A 53 -7.50 4.77 1.88
CA THR A 53 -6.12 4.30 1.66
C THR A 53 -5.98 2.79 1.55
N VAL A 54 -5.01 2.37 0.74
CA VAL A 54 -4.74 0.96 0.43
C VAL A 54 -4.08 0.28 1.64
N TYR A 55 -3.01 0.86 2.19
CA TYR A 55 -2.25 0.28 3.31
C TYR A 55 -2.85 0.62 4.68
N GLY A 56 -3.77 1.57 4.74
CA GLY A 56 -4.57 1.85 5.93
C GLY A 56 -3.95 2.82 6.92
N SER A 57 -3.24 3.84 6.43
CA SER A 57 -2.90 5.03 7.22
C SER A 57 -4.12 5.82 7.71
N ASP A 58 -5.32 5.60 7.15
CA ASP A 58 -6.59 6.16 7.65
C ASP A 58 -7.19 5.42 8.85
N ARG A 59 -6.66 4.24 9.18
CA ARG A 59 -7.25 3.31 10.18
C ARG A 59 -6.25 2.72 11.15
N GLY A 60 -5.01 3.22 11.16
CA GLY A 60 -3.97 2.80 12.10
C GLY A 60 -3.37 1.44 11.78
N ASN A 61 -3.43 1.00 10.52
CA ASN A 61 -2.81 -0.26 10.09
C ASN A 61 -1.38 -0.05 9.55
N LEU A 62 -1.06 1.12 9.01
CA LEU A 62 0.24 1.39 8.41
C LEU A 62 1.27 1.77 9.46
N VAL A 63 2.33 0.99 9.57
CA VAL A 63 3.54 1.41 10.29
C VAL A 63 4.41 2.23 9.34
N VAL A 64 4.83 3.41 9.80
CA VAL A 64 5.72 4.33 9.12
C VAL A 64 7.04 4.37 9.90
N PRO A 65 8.06 3.63 9.46
CA PRO A 65 9.38 3.66 10.08
C PRO A 65 10.04 5.05 9.98
N GLN A 66 11.19 5.23 10.63
CA GLN A 66 11.98 6.44 10.42
C GLN A 66 12.37 6.57 8.94
N GLY A 67 12.25 7.76 8.36
CA GLY A 67 12.56 8.01 6.95
C GLY A 67 11.31 8.21 6.10
N GLN A 68 11.43 7.92 4.81
CA GLN A 68 10.35 8.07 3.84
C GLN A 68 9.59 6.74 3.67
N TYR A 69 8.27 6.81 3.69
CA TYR A 69 7.39 5.70 3.35
C TYR A 69 6.21 6.23 2.52
N PHE A 70 5.29 5.37 2.12
CA PHE A 70 4.11 5.81 1.39
C PHE A 70 2.87 4.97 1.74
N ASP A 71 1.70 5.56 1.51
CA ASP A 71 0.43 4.87 1.33
C ASP A 71 -0.09 5.19 -0.07
N VAL A 72 -0.97 4.36 -0.61
CA VAL A 72 -1.66 4.63 -1.87
C VAL A 72 -3.05 5.15 -1.54
N LEU A 73 -3.41 6.27 -2.15
CA LEU A 73 -4.74 6.83 -2.02
C LEU A 73 -5.66 6.30 -3.11
N ARG A 74 -6.92 6.13 -2.73
CA ARG A 74 -8.00 5.79 -3.64
C ARG A 74 -9.10 6.83 -3.51
N PHE A 75 -9.50 7.37 -4.65
CA PHE A 75 -10.55 8.38 -4.74
C PHE A 75 -11.85 7.78 -5.26
N SER A 76 -12.98 8.30 -4.80
CA SER A 76 -14.30 7.94 -5.31
C SER A 76 -15.26 9.11 -5.22
N GLY A 77 -16.21 9.19 -6.16
CA GLY A 77 -17.17 10.28 -6.27
C GLY A 77 -17.12 10.99 -7.63
N SER A 78 -18.01 11.95 -7.84
CA SER A 78 -18.14 12.65 -9.14
C SER A 78 -17.00 13.63 -9.43
N GLY A 79 -16.29 14.12 -8.41
CA GLY A 79 -15.21 15.11 -8.56
C GLY A 79 -13.80 14.50 -8.68
N VAL A 80 -13.66 13.19 -8.85
CA VAL A 80 -12.34 12.51 -8.91
C VAL A 80 -11.43 13.08 -10.01
N PRO A 81 -11.92 13.36 -11.24
CA PRO A 81 -11.06 13.95 -12.29
C PRO A 81 -10.48 15.33 -11.94
N ASP A 82 -11.07 16.04 -10.97
CA ASP A 82 -10.62 17.38 -10.56
C ASP A 82 -9.57 17.34 -9.44
N VAL A 83 -9.25 16.16 -8.89
CA VAL A 83 -8.29 16.01 -7.78
C VAL A 83 -6.88 16.41 -8.25
N ALA A 84 -6.28 17.37 -7.55
CA ALA A 84 -4.92 17.83 -7.82
C ALA A 84 -4.01 17.76 -6.58
N ASP A 85 -4.57 17.75 -5.37
CA ASP A 85 -3.82 17.68 -4.12
C ASP A 85 -4.69 17.05 -3.02
N VAL A 86 -4.09 16.70 -1.88
CA VAL A 86 -4.79 16.16 -0.72
C VAL A 86 -4.31 16.87 0.54
N ARG A 87 -5.27 17.44 1.28
CA ARG A 87 -5.02 17.93 2.63
C ARG A 87 -5.05 16.75 3.61
N VAL A 88 -3.96 16.57 4.35
CA VAL A 88 -3.85 15.56 5.41
C VAL A 88 -4.06 16.19 6.77
N THR A 89 -4.82 15.52 7.63
CA THR A 89 -4.92 15.84 9.06
C THR A 89 -4.56 14.61 9.87
N VAL A 90 -3.61 14.75 10.78
CA VAL A 90 -3.25 13.71 11.73
C VAL A 90 -4.29 13.68 12.85
N LYS A 91 -4.99 12.55 13.00
CA LYS A 91 -5.99 12.36 14.07
C LYS A 91 -5.36 11.79 15.33
N SER A 92 -4.49 10.79 15.17
CA SER A 92 -3.70 10.22 16.25
C SER A 92 -2.41 9.62 15.71
N VAL A 93 -1.44 9.41 16.60
CA VAL A 93 -0.20 8.71 16.32
C VAL A 93 0.11 7.80 17.50
N ALA A 94 0.37 6.52 17.22
CA ALA A 94 0.90 5.58 18.19
C ALA A 94 2.38 5.30 17.89
N LEU A 95 3.16 5.03 18.94
CA LEU A 95 4.51 4.49 18.82
C LEU A 95 4.42 2.97 18.67
N THR A 96 5.18 2.41 17.73
CA THR A 96 5.35 0.95 17.62
C THR A 96 6.74 0.53 18.06
N ARG A 97 6.88 -0.73 18.45
CA ARG A 97 8.14 -1.33 18.93
C ARG A 97 9.04 -1.81 17.79
N LEU A 98 8.64 -1.65 16.53
CA LEU A 98 9.51 -1.92 15.39
C LEU A 98 10.75 -1.04 15.50
N SER A 99 11.88 -1.68 15.84
CA SER A 99 13.19 -1.05 15.93
C SER A 99 13.50 -0.37 14.60
N SER A 100 13.76 0.92 14.67
CA SER A 100 14.29 1.70 13.57
C SER A 100 15.75 1.30 13.35
N GLY A 101 15.98 0.16 12.70
CA GLY A 101 17.27 -0.07 12.06
C GLY A 101 17.50 1.04 11.04
N GLN A 102 18.67 1.69 11.07
CA GLN A 102 19.11 2.54 9.97
C GLN A 102 19.47 1.62 8.80
N GLY A 103 18.48 1.17 8.03
CA GLY A 103 18.67 0.29 6.89
C GLY A 103 17.50 0.41 5.94
N ASP A 104 17.71 0.10 4.66
CA ASP A 104 16.63 -0.04 3.70
C ASP A 104 15.70 -1.15 4.19
N LEU A 105 14.55 -0.74 4.71
CA LEU A 105 13.50 -1.62 5.20
C LEU A 105 12.86 -2.32 4.00
N SER A 106 13.52 -3.40 3.56
CA SER A 106 13.12 -4.21 2.42
C SER A 106 12.26 -5.39 2.88
N VAL A 107 11.00 -5.36 2.48
CA VAL A 107 10.16 -6.55 2.43
C VAL A 107 9.66 -6.69 1.01
N THR A 108 9.90 -7.86 0.41
CA THR A 108 9.46 -8.18 -0.93
C THR A 108 8.41 -9.28 -0.91
N THR A 109 7.66 -9.41 -2.00
CA THR A 109 6.64 -10.44 -2.16
C THR A 109 6.82 -11.18 -3.47
N GLN A 110 6.76 -12.51 -3.43
CA GLN A 110 6.81 -13.39 -4.59
C GLN A 110 5.53 -14.22 -4.65
N ALA A 111 4.89 -14.25 -5.81
CA ALA A 111 3.71 -15.08 -6.04
C ALA A 111 4.13 -16.53 -6.32
N LEU A 112 3.45 -17.49 -5.70
CA LEU A 112 3.72 -18.91 -5.86
C LEU A 112 2.45 -19.69 -6.23
N ASP A 113 2.62 -20.81 -6.93
CA ASP A 113 1.56 -21.77 -7.21
C ASP A 113 1.19 -22.60 -5.95
N ALA A 114 0.38 -23.64 -6.14
CA ALA A 114 -0.05 -24.51 -5.05
C ALA A 114 1.11 -25.39 -4.51
N ASP A 115 2.06 -25.75 -5.36
CA ASP A 115 3.21 -26.59 -5.03
C ASP A 115 4.38 -25.79 -4.46
N GLY A 116 4.31 -24.45 -4.53
CA GLY A 116 5.33 -23.52 -4.02
C GLY A 116 6.34 -23.09 -5.08
N ALA A 117 6.07 -23.35 -6.36
CA ALA A 117 6.91 -22.83 -7.44
C ALA A 117 6.57 -21.36 -7.71
N GLU A 118 7.61 -20.57 -8.02
CA GLU A 118 7.44 -19.18 -8.43
C GLU A 118 6.64 -19.10 -9.74
N ILE A 119 5.72 -18.13 -9.78
CA ILE A 119 4.98 -17.84 -11.00
C ILE A 119 5.30 -16.45 -11.53
N SER A 120 5.11 -16.29 -12.84
CA SER A 120 5.37 -15.02 -13.51
C SER A 120 4.27 -13.99 -13.21
N ARG A 121 4.54 -12.73 -13.56
CA ARG A 121 3.63 -11.61 -13.30
C ARG A 121 2.27 -11.87 -13.97
N PHE A 122 1.19 -11.53 -13.26
CA PHE A 122 -0.21 -11.66 -13.70
C PHE A 122 -0.76 -13.08 -13.77
N GLU A 123 0.03 -14.13 -13.54
CA GLU A 123 -0.48 -15.49 -13.47
C GLU A 123 -1.31 -15.73 -12.19
N ARG A 124 -2.09 -16.82 -12.21
CA ARG A 124 -2.89 -17.24 -11.05
C ARG A 124 -1.97 -17.86 -10.00
N PHE A 125 -1.97 -17.30 -8.79
CA PHE A 125 -1.23 -17.82 -7.65
C PHE A 125 -2.16 -18.40 -6.58
N SER A 126 -1.59 -19.27 -5.75
CA SER A 126 -2.27 -19.82 -4.57
C SER A 126 -1.56 -19.45 -3.27
N LYS A 127 -0.32 -18.97 -3.35
CA LYS A 127 0.49 -18.58 -2.19
C LYS A 127 1.26 -17.29 -2.47
N VAL A 128 1.63 -16.59 -1.41
CA VAL A 128 2.55 -15.45 -1.46
C VAL A 128 3.69 -15.71 -0.49
N GLU A 129 4.92 -15.79 -0.99
CA GLU A 129 6.11 -15.71 -0.17
C GLU A 129 6.43 -14.25 0.13
N ILE A 130 6.79 -13.98 1.37
CA ILE A 130 7.23 -12.68 1.86
C ILE A 130 8.67 -12.87 2.34
N THR A 131 9.58 -12.06 1.82
CA THR A 131 10.99 -12.08 2.21
C THR A 131 11.33 -10.83 3.00
N ASN A 132 11.95 -11.01 4.15
CA ASN A 132 12.42 -9.93 5.02
C ASN A 132 13.95 -9.92 5.04
N ASP A 133 14.55 -8.91 4.40
CA ASP A 133 16.01 -8.76 4.35
C ASP A 133 16.58 -8.09 5.62
N ASN A 134 15.70 -7.61 6.51
CA ASN A 134 16.12 -6.95 7.75
C ASN A 134 16.70 -7.97 8.75
N ASP A 135 17.62 -7.53 9.61
CA ASP A 135 18.25 -8.34 10.66
C ASP A 135 17.38 -8.49 11.93
N PHE A 136 16.13 -8.03 11.87
CA PHE A 136 15.12 -8.18 12.92
C PHE A 136 13.78 -8.65 12.32
N PRO A 137 12.93 -9.32 13.12
CA PRO A 137 11.61 -9.73 12.67
C PRO A 137 10.69 -8.53 12.43
N VAL A 138 9.80 -8.65 11.44
CA VAL A 138 8.87 -7.60 11.05
C VAL A 138 7.44 -8.11 11.00
N PHE A 139 6.48 -7.22 11.23
CA PHE A 139 5.06 -7.53 11.08
C PHE A 139 4.52 -6.82 9.84
N VAL A 140 3.90 -7.59 8.95
CA VAL A 140 3.38 -7.08 7.68
C VAL A 140 1.97 -7.56 7.41
N ARG A 141 1.27 -6.81 6.56
CA ARG A 141 0.07 -7.27 5.87
C ARG A 141 0.33 -7.25 4.38
N VAL A 142 -0.35 -8.14 3.67
CA VAL A 142 -0.27 -8.24 2.21
C VAL A 142 -1.59 -7.82 1.61
N VAL A 143 -1.54 -7.05 0.52
CA VAL A 143 -2.71 -6.68 -0.29
C VAL A 143 -2.51 -7.09 -1.73
N TYR A 144 -3.58 -7.61 -2.32
CA TYR A 144 -3.74 -7.76 -3.76
C TYR A 144 -4.52 -6.55 -4.29
N ILE A 145 -3.91 -5.83 -5.23
CA ILE A 145 -4.44 -4.59 -5.78
C ILE A 145 -4.74 -4.81 -7.25
N LEU A 146 -5.99 -4.57 -7.64
CA LEU A 146 -6.39 -4.39 -9.03
C LEU A 146 -6.32 -2.89 -9.35
N TRP A 147 -5.61 -2.57 -10.40
CA TRP A 147 -5.53 -1.22 -10.93
C TRP A 147 -6.43 -1.06 -12.16
N ASP A 148 -6.93 0.15 -12.39
CA ASP A 148 -7.53 0.48 -13.68
C ASP A 148 -6.45 0.66 -14.76
N GLN A 149 -6.93 0.82 -15.99
CA GLN A 149 -6.11 1.09 -17.17
C GLN A 149 -6.64 2.37 -17.81
N PRO A 150 -6.28 3.53 -17.24
CA PRO A 150 -6.77 4.79 -17.75
C PRO A 150 -6.13 5.10 -19.12
N ASP A 151 -6.72 6.04 -19.84
CA ASP A 151 -6.16 6.53 -21.10
C ASP A 151 -4.83 7.27 -20.85
N GLU A 152 -4.04 7.47 -21.90
CA GLU A 152 -2.77 8.22 -21.80
C GLU A 152 -2.99 9.62 -21.21
N GLY A 153 -2.19 9.96 -20.19
CA GLY A 153 -2.29 11.24 -19.48
C GLY A 153 -3.29 11.27 -18.31
N GLU A 154 -4.02 10.19 -18.08
CA GLU A 154 -4.86 10.01 -16.90
C GLU A 154 -4.16 9.15 -15.83
N THR A 155 -4.44 9.44 -14.55
CA THR A 155 -3.76 8.77 -13.43
C THR A 155 -4.46 7.48 -13.02
N GLN A 156 -3.69 6.40 -12.97
CA GLN A 156 -4.15 5.09 -12.49
C GLN A 156 -4.69 5.13 -11.05
N GLN A 157 -5.80 4.43 -10.79
CA GLN A 157 -6.43 4.23 -9.48
C GLN A 157 -6.42 2.77 -9.05
N ALA A 158 -6.32 2.54 -7.74
CA ALA A 158 -6.64 1.24 -7.16
C ALA A 158 -8.17 1.03 -7.19
N VAL A 159 -8.64 0.07 -8.00
CA VAL A 159 -10.07 -0.22 -8.19
C VAL A 159 -10.58 -1.17 -7.12
N GLU A 160 -9.83 -2.24 -6.86
CA GLU A 160 -10.13 -3.26 -5.86
C GLU A 160 -8.88 -3.53 -5.03
N VAL A 161 -9.03 -3.53 -3.70
CA VAL A 161 -7.97 -3.84 -2.75
C VAL A 161 -8.45 -4.98 -1.87
N THR A 162 -7.79 -6.13 -1.98
CA THR A 162 -8.15 -7.32 -1.24
C THR A 162 -7.00 -7.74 -0.32
N PRO A 163 -7.20 -7.74 1.01
CA PRO A 163 -6.20 -8.29 1.93
C PRO A 163 -5.93 -9.75 1.63
N VAL A 164 -4.65 -10.14 1.66
CA VAL A 164 -4.20 -11.54 1.54
C VAL A 164 -3.76 -12.00 2.92
N GLY A 165 -4.55 -12.88 3.53
CA GLY A 165 -4.29 -13.36 4.89
C GLY A 165 -4.50 -12.29 5.98
N GLY A 166 -3.76 -12.43 7.08
CA GLY A 166 -3.82 -11.57 8.25
C GLY A 166 -2.53 -10.77 8.49
N LEU A 167 -2.34 -10.31 9.72
CA LEU A 167 -1.04 -9.79 10.17
C LEU A 167 -0.06 -10.96 10.25
N THR A 168 1.11 -10.81 9.64
CA THR A 168 2.11 -11.89 9.50
C THR A 168 3.42 -11.42 10.08
N GLU A 169 3.99 -12.21 10.98
CA GLU A 169 5.37 -12.05 11.42
C GLU A 169 6.30 -12.71 10.40
N VAL A 170 7.29 -11.97 9.92
CA VAL A 170 8.35 -12.49 9.05
C VAL A 170 9.66 -12.45 9.85
N PRO A 171 10.33 -13.59 10.05
CA PRO A 171 11.59 -13.65 10.81
C PRO A 171 12.67 -12.72 10.24
N ALA A 172 13.64 -12.36 11.08
CA ALA A 172 14.86 -11.70 10.63
C ALA A 172 15.57 -12.52 9.54
N SER A 173 15.97 -11.86 8.45
CA SER A 173 16.69 -12.47 7.32
C SER A 173 16.04 -13.77 6.83
N GLY A 174 14.70 -13.78 6.79
CA GLY A 174 13.91 -14.99 6.59
C GLY A 174 12.67 -14.76 5.75
N THR A 175 11.91 -15.83 5.54
CA THR A 175 10.69 -15.83 4.73
C THR A 175 9.47 -16.31 5.52
N ALA A 176 8.30 -15.90 5.07
CA ALA A 176 7.01 -16.44 5.49
C ALA A 176 6.14 -16.68 4.26
N VAL A 177 5.35 -17.75 4.26
CA VAL A 177 4.45 -18.09 3.15
C VAL A 177 3.00 -17.98 3.61
N LEU A 178 2.20 -17.24 2.84
CA LEU A 178 0.77 -17.06 3.07
C LEU A 178 -0.03 -17.81 2.02
N ASP A 179 -0.98 -18.63 2.47
CA ASP A 179 -1.99 -19.21 1.60
C ASP A 179 -3.03 -18.15 1.19
N VAL A 180 -3.32 -18.09 -0.11
CA VAL A 180 -4.34 -17.23 -0.69
C VAL A 180 -5.69 -17.92 -0.56
N THR A 181 -6.51 -17.44 0.38
CA THR A 181 -7.79 -18.06 0.73
C THR A 181 -8.95 -17.05 0.67
N GLY A 182 -10.18 -17.55 0.76
CA GLY A 182 -11.39 -16.72 0.88
C GLY A 182 -11.54 -15.66 -0.21
N LYS A 183 -11.73 -14.40 0.19
CA LYS A 183 -11.90 -13.27 -0.74
C LYS A 183 -10.68 -13.03 -1.61
N ALA A 184 -9.48 -13.22 -1.08
CA ALA A 184 -8.25 -13.07 -1.86
C ALA A 184 -8.20 -14.10 -2.99
N LYS A 185 -8.52 -15.37 -2.70
CA LYS A 185 -8.62 -16.41 -3.73
C LYS A 185 -9.63 -16.02 -4.81
N ALA A 186 -10.83 -15.61 -4.42
CA ALA A 186 -11.86 -15.19 -5.38
C ALA A 186 -11.46 -13.94 -6.20
N ALA A 187 -10.66 -13.03 -5.64
CA ALA A 187 -10.14 -11.88 -6.38
C ALA A 187 -9.07 -12.31 -7.40
N VAL A 188 -8.12 -13.15 -6.99
CA VAL A 188 -7.10 -13.71 -7.89
C VAL A 188 -7.74 -14.52 -9.01
N GLU A 189 -8.74 -15.34 -8.71
CA GLU A 189 -9.47 -16.13 -9.72
C GLU A 189 -10.18 -15.29 -10.77
N ARG A 190 -10.72 -14.14 -10.37
CA ARG A 190 -11.42 -13.23 -11.30
C ARG A 190 -10.46 -12.42 -12.16
N HIS A 191 -9.30 -12.07 -11.63
CA HIS A 191 -8.43 -11.03 -12.22
C HIS A 191 -7.07 -11.55 -12.70
N SER A 192 -6.70 -12.81 -12.41
CA SER A 192 -5.50 -13.45 -12.97
C SER A 192 -5.57 -13.52 -14.49
N GLY A 193 -4.45 -13.30 -15.17
CA GLY A 193 -4.36 -13.13 -16.62
C GLY A 193 -4.89 -11.78 -17.11
N GLY A 194 -5.38 -10.94 -16.20
CA GLY A 194 -5.85 -9.58 -16.48
C GLY A 194 -4.73 -8.55 -16.44
N PRO A 195 -5.03 -7.29 -16.80
CA PRO A 195 -4.02 -6.47 -17.44
C PRO A 195 -3.26 -5.54 -16.47
N ALA A 196 -3.65 -5.43 -15.19
CA ALA A 196 -2.87 -4.70 -14.17
C ALA A 196 -3.18 -5.12 -12.73
N VAL A 197 -2.39 -6.05 -12.17
CA VAL A 197 -2.48 -6.43 -10.76
C VAL A 197 -1.14 -6.31 -10.03
N SER A 198 -1.18 -6.10 -8.73
CA SER A 198 -0.01 -6.04 -7.86
C SER A 198 -0.25 -6.76 -6.55
N ILE A 199 0.81 -7.37 -6.01
CA ILE A 199 0.87 -7.89 -4.65
C ILE A 199 1.88 -7.00 -3.92
N LYS A 200 1.50 -6.45 -2.77
CA LYS A 200 2.37 -5.58 -1.97
C LYS A 200 2.26 -5.96 -0.50
N ALA A 201 3.41 -6.11 0.14
CA ALA A 201 3.51 -6.12 1.59
C ALA A 201 3.75 -4.71 2.12
N TYR A 202 3.21 -4.41 3.29
CA TYR A 202 3.48 -3.17 4.01
C TYR A 202 3.59 -3.44 5.52
N TYR A 203 4.43 -2.66 6.21
CA TYR A 203 4.60 -2.79 7.65
C TYR A 203 3.31 -2.46 8.39
N SER A 204 2.94 -3.30 9.35
CA SER A 204 1.66 -3.21 10.06
C SER A 204 1.75 -3.66 11.51
N GLN A 205 0.67 -3.42 12.27
CA GLN A 205 0.50 -3.89 13.65
C GLN A 205 -0.94 -4.37 13.91
#